data_AF-A0A2N2V0H1-F1
#
_entry.id   AF-A0A2N2V0H1-F1
#
_cell.length_a   1.000
_cell.length_b   1.000
_cell.length_c   1.000
_cell.angle_alpha   90.00
_cell.angle_beta   90.00
_cell.angle_gamma   90.00
#
_symmetry.space_group_name_H-M   'P 1'
#
loop_
_entity.id
_entity.type
_entity.pdbx_description
1 polymer ?
#
loop_
_entity_poly.entity_id
_entity_poly.type
_entity_poly.pdbx_seq_one_letter_code
_entity_poly.pdbx_strand_id
1 'polypeptide(L)' 'GMVLEKNGEIVVTGAGAATMGHPVNAMVWLANTLGKLGIALKAGDIVLSGAMGAMVPVQQGDSLRVTIGGIGGCSVRFV' A
#
# COMPACT_ATOMS: atom_id res chain seq x y z
N GLY A 1 11.81 3.20 2.16
CA GLY A 1 11.15 2.63 3.36
C GLY A 1 9.82 3.32 3.56
N MET A 2 8.95 2.71 4.37
CA MET A 2 7.63 3.21 4.74
C MET A 2 7.53 3.28 6.27
N VAL A 3 6.94 4.35 6.78
CA VAL A 3 6.60 4.52 8.20
C VAL A 3 5.12 4.85 8.29
N LEU A 4 4.41 4.14 9.16
CA LEU A 4 3.02 4.40 9.51
C LEU A 4 2.95 4.80 10.97
N GLU A 5 2.37 5.97 11.21
CA GLU A 5 2.11 6.54 12.52
C GLU A 5 0.62 6.45 12.82
N LYS A 6 0.27 6.11 14.06
CA LYS A 6 -1.08 6.17 14.62
C LYS A 6 -1.04 7.08 15.84
N ASN A 7 -1.82 8.16 15.81
CA ASN A 7 -1.90 9.16 16.88
C ASN A 7 -0.52 9.75 17.29
N GLY A 8 0.39 9.88 16.32
CA GLY A 8 1.75 10.40 16.52
C GLY A 8 2.79 9.35 16.91
N GLU A 9 2.39 8.09 17.11
CA GLU A 9 3.32 6.99 17.43
C GLU A 9 3.57 6.11 16.20
N ILE A 10 4.84 5.76 15.94
CA ILE A 10 5.19 4.82 14.88
C ILE A 10 4.70 3.43 15.27
N VAL A 11 3.74 2.90 14.51
CA VAL A 11 3.15 1.57 14.76
C VAL A 11 3.62 0.52 13.76
N VAL A 12 4.03 0.93 12.55
CA VAL A 12 4.56 0.01 11.53
C VAL A 12 5.70 0.70 10.78
N THR A 13 6.77 -0.05 10.55
CA THR A 13 7.77 0.28 9.52
C THR A 13 7.79 -0.81 8.47
N GLY A 14 8.15 -0.47 7.24
CA GLY A 14 8.08 -1.39 6.13
C GLY A 14 8.92 -0.99 4.93
N ALA A 15 8.89 -1.84 3.92
CA ALA A 15 9.61 -1.63 2.67
C ALA A 15 8.79 -2.15 1.49
N GLY A 16 8.98 -1.57 0.31
CA GLY A 16 8.35 -2.05 -0.92
C GLY A 16 8.67 -3.52 -1.22
N ALA A 17 9.81 -4.03 -0.74
CA ALA A 17 10.17 -5.44 -0.89
C ALA A 17 9.22 -6.41 -0.17
N ALA A 18 8.47 -5.95 0.84
CA ALA A 18 7.42 -6.77 1.47
C ALA A 18 6.29 -7.11 0.48
N THR A 19 6.15 -6.34 -0.59
CA THR A 19 5.19 -6.55 -1.66
C THR A 19 5.74 -7.50 -2.71
N MET A 20 5.74 -8.81 -2.43
CA MET A 20 6.24 -9.86 -3.34
C MET A 20 7.68 -9.63 -3.83
N GLY A 21 8.57 -9.15 -2.96
CA GLY A 21 9.97 -8.85 -3.27
C GLY A 21 10.19 -7.49 -3.94
N HIS A 22 9.22 -6.99 -4.72
CA HIS A 22 9.20 -5.65 -5.30
C HIS A 22 7.78 -5.30 -5.76
N PRO A 23 7.26 -4.06 -5.56
CA PRO A 23 5.88 -3.72 -5.91
C PRO A 23 5.50 -3.96 -7.38
N VAL A 24 6.47 -3.84 -8.30
CA VAL A 24 6.27 -4.15 -9.73
C VAL A 24 5.96 -5.63 -9.97
N ASN A 25 6.47 -6.54 -9.14
CA ASN A 25 6.18 -7.97 -9.28
C ASN A 25 4.69 -8.26 -9.10
N ALA A 26 4.01 -7.53 -8.20
CA ALA A 26 2.56 -7.64 -8.03
C ALA A 26 1.80 -7.17 -9.28
N MET A 27 2.29 -6.13 -9.98
CA MET A 27 1.70 -5.64 -11.23
C MET A 27 1.84 -6.69 -12.34
N VAL A 28 3.04 -7.26 -12.51
CA VAL A 28 3.32 -8.31 -13.50
C VAL A 28 2.45 -9.54 -13.24
N TRP A 29 2.37 -9.97 -11.98
CA TRP A 29 1.52 -11.09 -11.60
C TRP A 29 0.04 -10.82 -11.91
N LEU A 30 -0.48 -9.64 -11.55
CA LEU A 30 -1.87 -9.29 -11.77
C LEU A 30 -2.21 -9.24 -13.26
N ALA A 31 -1.40 -8.57 -14.07
CA ALA A 31 -1.61 -8.46 -15.52
C ALA A 31 -1.62 -9.85 -16.19
N ASN A 32 -0.68 -10.72 -15.83
CA ASN A 32 -0.63 -12.09 -16.37
C ASN A 32 -1.81 -12.95 -15.91
N THR A 33 -2.25 -12.78 -14.66
CA THR A 33 -3.39 -13.53 -14.11
C THR A 33 -4.69 -13.12 -14.79
N LEU A 34 -4.95 -11.82 -14.92
CA LEU A 34 -6.12 -11.30 -15.63
C LEU A 34 -6.10 -11.66 -17.12
N GLY A 35 -4.92 -11.61 -17.76
CA GLY A 35 -4.76 -11.97 -19.16
C GLY A 35 -5.18 -13.42 -19.46
N LYS A 36 -4.90 -14.37 -18.54
CA LYS A 36 -5.38 -15.77 -18.66
C LYS A 36 -6.91 -15.89 -18.60
N LEU A 37 -7.60 -14.90 -18.02
CA LEU A 37 -9.05 -14.81 -17.93
C LEU A 37 -9.66 -13.96 -19.07
N GLY A 38 -8.85 -13.50 -20.03
CA GLY A 38 -9.29 -12.61 -21.11
C GLY A 38 -9.59 -11.18 -20.66
N ILE A 39 -9.12 -10.78 -19.47
CA ILE A 39 -9.32 -9.44 -18.89
C ILE A 39 -8.02 -8.65 -19.03
N ALA A 40 -8.08 -7.45 -19.61
CA ALA A 40 -6.95 -6.55 -19.73
C ALA A 40 -7.05 -5.39 -18.72
N LEU A 41 -5.91 -5.03 -18.12
CA LEU A 41 -5.75 -3.73 -17.47
C LEU A 41 -5.77 -2.63 -18.54
N LYS A 42 -6.47 -1.54 -18.25
CA LYS A 42 -6.66 -0.43 -19.19
C LYS A 42 -5.80 0.75 -18.78
N ALA A 43 -5.49 1.60 -19.77
CA ALA A 43 -4.86 2.88 -19.50
C ALA A 43 -5.73 3.70 -18.55
N GLY A 44 -5.13 4.21 -17.48
CA GLY A 44 -5.83 4.95 -16.42
C GLY A 44 -6.28 4.11 -15.23
N ASP A 45 -6.16 2.78 -15.28
CA ASP A 45 -6.46 1.95 -14.12
C ASP A 45 -5.49 2.22 -12.97
N ILE A 46 -6.04 2.36 -11.76
CA ILE A 46 -5.27 2.49 -10.52
C ILE A 46 -5.17 1.12 -9.86
N VAL A 47 -3.94 0.64 -9.66
CA VAL A 47 -3.69 -0.65 -9.02
C VAL A 47 -2.94 -0.45 -7.71
N LEU A 48 -3.47 -1.03 -6.63
CA LEU A 48 -2.80 -1.09 -5.34
C LEU A 48 -1.86 -2.31 -5.33
N SER A 49 -0.56 -2.06 -5.26
CA SER A 49 0.47 -3.10 -5.40
C SER A 49 0.53 -4.08 -4.23
N GLY A 50 -0.03 -3.72 -3.08
CA GLY A 50 -0.08 -4.57 -1.88
C GLY A 50 0.45 -3.84 -0.65
N ALA A 51 0.26 -4.44 0.52
CA ALA A 51 0.74 -3.87 1.77
C ALA A 51 2.27 -3.94 1.86
N MET A 52 2.89 -2.90 2.44
CA MET A 52 4.33 -2.85 2.72
C MET A 52 4.68 -3.20 4.17
N GLY A 53 3.68 -3.52 4.99
CA GLY A 53 3.80 -3.83 6.41
C GLY A 53 2.50 -4.42 6.96
N ALA A 54 2.48 -4.70 8.26
CA ALA A 54 1.31 -5.26 8.92
C ALA A 54 0.12 -4.29 8.93
N MET A 55 -1.10 -4.84 8.87
CA MET A 55 -2.33 -4.05 9.05
C MET A 55 -2.50 -3.69 10.52
N VAL A 56 -3.00 -2.48 10.79
CA VAL A 56 -3.25 -1.97 12.14
C VAL A 56 -4.74 -1.70 12.33
N PRO A 57 -5.32 -2.09 13.47
CA PRO A 57 -6.71 -1.78 13.77
C PRO A 57 -6.90 -0.27 13.97
N VAL A 58 -8.04 0.23 13.51
CA VAL A 58 -8.45 1.64 13.62
C VAL A 58 -9.76 1.74 14.39
N GLN A 59 -9.92 2.82 15.15
CA GLN A 59 -11.11 3.14 15.93
C GLN A 59 -11.53 4.59 15.65
N GLN A 60 -12.77 4.94 16.00
CA GLN A 60 -13.25 6.32 15.89
C GLN A 60 -12.33 7.27 16.67
N GLY A 61 -11.96 8.39 16.05
CA GLY A 61 -11.06 9.39 16.62
C GLY A 61 -9.58 9.20 16.25
N ASP A 62 -9.18 8.03 15.73
CA ASP A 62 -7.80 7.76 15.34
C ASP A 62 -7.35 8.65 14.17
N SER A 63 -6.11 9.12 14.23
CA SER A 63 -5.40 9.78 13.13
C SER A 63 -4.22 8.93 12.69
N LEU A 64 -4.21 8.53 11.42
CA LEU A 64 -3.10 7.77 10.83
C LEU A 64 -2.36 8.62 9.81
N ARG A 65 -1.03 8.50 9.77
CA ARG A 65 -0.17 9.12 8.76
C ARG A 65 0.84 8.11 8.24
N VAL A 66 0.92 7.97 6.92
CA VAL A 66 1.94 7.15 6.26
C VAL A 66 2.91 8.05 5.51
N THR A 67 4.20 7.73 5.60
CA THR A 67 5.26 8.36 4.82
C THR A 67 6.07 7.28 4.11
N ILE A 68 6.27 7.46 2.81
CA ILE A 68 7.08 6.59 1.96
C ILE A 68 8.22 7.42 1.40
N GLY A 69 9.44 7.08 1.79
CA GLY A 69 10.64 7.81 1.38
C GLY A 69 10.78 7.87 -0.15
N GLY A 70 10.97 9.08 -0.67
CA GLY A 70 11.11 9.34 -2.11
C GLY A 70 9.80 9.42 -2.90
N ILE A 71 8.64 9.11 -2.28
CA ILE A 71 7.33 9.16 -2.95
C ILE A 71 6.45 10.25 -2.33
N GLY A 72 6.40 10.34 -1.01
CA GLY A 72 5.56 11.29 -0.29
C GLY A 72 4.80 10.61 0.86
N GLY A 73 3.69 11.19 1.27
CA GLY A 73 2.88 10.65 2.35
C GLY A 73 1.42 11.08 2.25
N CYS A 74 0.57 10.40 3.00
CA CYS A 74 -0.83 10.76 3.16
C CYS A 74 -1.29 10.52 4.60
N SER A 75 -2.41 11.11 4.98
CA SER A 75 -2.99 10.97 6.31
C SER A 75 -4.50 10.87 6.23
N VAL A 76 -5.07 10.21 7.22
CA VAL A 76 -6.52 10.06 7.38
C VAL A 76 -6.88 10.19 8.85
N ARG A 77 -8.04 10.80 9.12
CA ARG A 77 -8.66 10.82 10.45
C ARG A 77 -9.98 10.06 10.38
N PHE A 78 -10.18 9.14 11.30
CA PHE A 78 -11.42 8.39 11.45
C PHE A 78 -12.36 9.20 12.35
N VAL A 79 -13.53 9.60 11.84
CA VAL A 79 -14.53 10.44 12.55
C VAL A 79 -15.85 9.71 12.74
#